data_AF-A0A8J7VVL7-F1
#
_entry.id   AF-A0A8J7VVL7-F1
#
_cell.length_a   1.000
_cell.length_b   1.000
_cell.length_c   1.000
_cell.angle_alpha   90.00
_cell.angle_beta   90.00
_cell.angle_gamma   90.00
#
_symmetry.space_group_name_H-M   'P 1'
#
loop_
_entity.id
_entity.type
_entity.pdbx_description
1 polymer ?
#
loop_
_entity_poly.entity_id
_entity_poly.type
_entity_poly.pdbx_seq_one_letter_code
_entity_poly.pdbx_strand_id
1 'polypeptide(L)'
;LKRVPISRIFDNEAFGYTTITVERPLRDEVGQIVLGQKGRQKGKPQPDSSLRDTENVPLGEDVQAYFEREVLPHAPDAWIDESKTKIGYEIPFNRHFYVFEPPRPLEEIDAELKQVAGEIMRMLGELAE
;
A
#
# COMPACT_ATOMS: atom_id res chain seq x y z
N LEU A 1 -32.49 -2.82 3.71
CA LEU A 1 -31.58 -1.73 3.29
C LEU A 1 -30.21 -2.01 3.86
N LYS A 2 -29.23 -2.43 3.02
CA LYS A 2 -27.83 -2.54 3.44
C LYS A 2 -27.40 -1.18 3.99
N ARG A 3 -26.99 -1.11 5.26
CA ARG A 3 -26.47 0.11 5.86
C ARG A 3 -25.01 0.27 5.45
N VAL A 4 -24.79 0.73 4.22
CA VAL A 4 -23.47 1.22 3.81
C VAL A 4 -23.30 2.59 4.48
N PRO A 5 -22.16 2.87 5.13
CA PRO A 5 -21.90 4.22 5.64
C PRO A 5 -21.84 5.19 4.46
N ILE A 6 -22.84 6.06 4.32
CA ILE A 6 -22.92 7.06 3.24
C ILE A 6 -21.97 8.24 3.51
N SER A 7 -21.70 8.51 4.80
CA SER A 7 -20.83 9.59 5.24
C SER A 7 -20.08 9.21 6.51
N ARG A 8 -18.86 9.71 6.62
CA ARG A 8 -17.98 9.60 7.81
C ARG A 8 -17.24 10.92 7.98
N ILE A 9 -17.06 11.33 9.23
CA ILE A 9 -16.33 12.56 9.59
C ILE A 9 -14.99 12.14 10.19
N PHE A 10 -13.91 12.77 9.74
CA PHE A 10 -12.56 12.54 10.20
C PHE A 10 -11.83 13.87 10.33
N ASP A 11 -10.81 13.92 11.17
CA ASP A 11 -9.87 15.04 11.21
C ASP A 11 -8.99 15.03 9.95
N ASN A 12 -8.57 16.20 9.49
CA ASN A 12 -7.75 16.31 8.28
C ASN A 12 -6.44 15.53 8.38
N GLU A 13 -5.82 15.51 9.57
CA GLU A 13 -4.58 14.78 9.83
C GLU A 13 -4.71 13.28 9.63
N ALA A 14 -5.91 12.71 9.71
CA ALA A 14 -6.15 11.28 9.48
C ALA A 14 -5.87 10.84 8.04
N PHE A 15 -5.82 11.79 7.10
CA PHE A 15 -5.49 11.56 5.69
C PHE A 15 -4.06 12.00 5.35
N GLY A 16 -3.40 12.69 6.28
CA GLY A 16 -2.07 13.22 6.10
C GLY A 16 -1.01 12.16 6.36
N TYR A 17 0.08 12.24 5.59
CA TYR A 17 1.30 11.49 5.84
C TYR A 17 2.53 12.30 5.46
N THR A 18 3.66 11.97 6.06
CA THR A 18 4.99 12.45 5.69
C THR A 18 5.70 11.34 4.95
N THR A 19 5.93 11.51 3.65
CA THR A 19 6.80 10.61 2.88
C THR A 19 8.25 10.94 3.20
N ILE A 20 8.96 10.00 3.79
CA ILE A 20 10.40 10.08 4.03
C ILE A 20 11.16 9.29 2.97
N THR A 21 12.33 9.80 2.58
CA THR A 21 13.26 9.05 1.73
C THR A 21 14.29 8.38 2.63
N VAL A 22 14.33 7.05 2.59
CA VAL A 22 15.28 6.22 3.33
C VAL A 22 16.45 5.93 2.40
N GLU A 23 17.63 6.44 2.76
CA GLU A 23 18.86 6.19 2.03
C GLU A 23 19.70 5.15 2.77
N ARG A 24 20.43 4.34 2.02
CA ARG A 24 21.38 3.36 2.53
C ARG A 24 22.75 3.56 1.87
N PRO A 25 23.85 3.17 2.51
CA PRO A 25 25.17 3.48 2.02
C PRO A 25 25.55 2.57 0.85
N LEU A 26 26.16 3.17 -0.18
CA LEU A 26 26.87 2.44 -1.22
C LEU A 26 28.08 1.75 -0.61
N ARG A 27 28.24 0.46 -0.93
CA ARG A 27 29.36 -0.36 -0.50
C ARG A 27 30.20 -0.76 -1.70
N ASP A 28 31.51 -0.82 -1.51
CA ASP A 28 32.43 -1.35 -2.52
C ASP A 28 32.42 -2.89 -2.57
N GLU A 29 33.24 -3.46 -3.46
CA GLU A 29 33.37 -4.92 -3.64
C GLU A 29 33.82 -5.65 -2.36
N VAL A 30 34.42 -4.94 -1.41
CA VAL A 30 34.93 -5.46 -0.13
C VAL A 30 33.93 -5.19 1.01
N GLY A 31 32.77 -4.57 0.71
CA GLY A 31 31.70 -4.26 1.65
C GLY A 31 31.89 -2.99 2.46
N GLN A 32 32.93 -2.18 2.16
CA GLN A 32 33.21 -0.93 2.86
C GLN A 32 32.34 0.21 2.34
N ILE A 33 31.94 1.12 3.24
CA ILE A 33 31.11 2.27 2.88
C ILE A 33 31.91 3.24 2.03
N VAL A 34 31.39 3.54 0.85
CA VAL A 34 31.94 4.57 -0.04
C VAL A 34 31.53 5.94 0.48
N LEU A 35 32.51 6.81 0.70
CA LEU A 35 32.26 8.19 1.11
C LEU A 35 32.21 9.12 -0.10
N GLY A 36 31.30 10.10 -0.07
CA GLY A 36 31.27 11.15 -1.06
C GLY A 36 32.58 11.94 -1.07
N GLN A 37 33.12 12.20 -2.26
CA GLN A 37 34.43 12.85 -2.41
C GLN A 37 34.34 14.38 -2.58
N LYS A 38 33.19 14.89 -3.02
CA LYS A 38 32.99 16.31 -3.37
C LYS A 38 31.56 16.79 -3.05
N GLY A 39 31.39 18.11 -2.94
CA GLY A 39 30.10 18.74 -2.69
C GLY A 39 29.57 18.57 -1.26
N ARG A 40 28.25 18.71 -1.08
CA ARG A 40 27.56 18.56 0.23
C ARG A 40 27.67 17.16 0.85
N GLN A 41 28.01 16.16 0.03
CA GLN A 41 28.19 14.77 0.45
C GLN A 41 29.64 14.43 0.81
N LYS A 42 30.57 15.41 0.77
CA LYS A 42 31.98 15.16 1.07
C LYS A 42 32.15 14.62 2.50
N GLY A 43 32.73 13.42 2.63
CA GLY A 43 32.96 12.75 3.91
C GLY A 43 31.74 12.09 4.53
N LYS A 44 30.58 12.12 3.86
CA LYS A 44 29.37 11.40 4.27
C LYS A 44 29.23 10.10 3.46
N PRO A 45 28.54 9.07 3.98
CA PRO A 45 28.20 7.89 3.20
C PRO A 45 27.49 8.29 1.91
N GLN A 46 27.99 7.78 0.78
CA GLN A 46 27.34 7.98 -0.51
C GLN A 46 26.07 7.13 -0.55
N PRO A 47 24.90 7.68 -0.92
CA PRO A 47 23.68 6.88 -1.02
C PRO A 47 23.77 5.90 -2.20
N ASP A 48 23.31 4.68 -1.98
CA ASP A 48 23.07 3.69 -3.02
C ASP A 48 21.65 3.84 -3.56
N SER A 49 21.52 4.28 -4.82
CA SER A 49 20.20 4.45 -5.44
C SER A 49 19.43 3.15 -5.63
N SER A 50 20.11 2.00 -5.66
CA SER A 50 19.46 0.68 -5.78
C SER A 50 18.85 0.20 -4.47
N LEU A 51 19.30 0.74 -3.33
CA LEU A 51 18.83 0.41 -1.99
C LEU A 51 17.98 1.52 -1.36
N ARG A 52 17.70 2.59 -2.11
CA ARG A 52 16.83 3.69 -1.67
C ARG A 52 15.40 3.21 -1.59
N ASP A 53 14.72 3.62 -0.53
CA ASP A 53 13.30 3.38 -0.35
C ASP A 53 12.55 4.64 0.09
N THR A 54 11.22 4.56 0.12
CA THR A 54 10.33 5.60 0.62
C THR A 54 9.29 5.01 1.57
N GLU A 55 9.13 5.67 2.71
CA GLU A 55 8.14 5.27 3.72
C GLU A 55 7.14 6.39 3.94
N ASN A 56 5.88 6.03 4.20
CA ASN A 56 4.82 6.99 4.53
C ASN A 56 4.51 6.93 6.03
N VAL A 57 4.92 7.96 6.76
CA VAL A 57 4.65 8.10 8.20
C VAL A 57 3.33 8.86 8.38
N PRO A 58 2.36 8.37 9.16
CA PRO A 58 1.15 9.14 9.46
C PRO A 58 1.49 10.54 10.00
N LEU A 59 0.73 11.57 9.58
CA LEU A 59 1.09 12.97 9.91
C LEU A 59 1.07 13.27 11.43
N GLY A 60 0.25 12.54 12.19
CA GLY A 60 0.17 12.66 13.65
C GLY A 60 1.28 11.92 14.40
N GLU A 61 2.21 11.27 13.71
CA GLU A 61 3.30 10.50 14.30
C GLU A 61 4.66 11.18 14.08
N ASP A 62 5.55 11.07 15.07
CA ASP A 62 6.92 11.56 14.96
C ASP A 62 7.73 10.70 13.98
N VAL A 63 8.31 11.36 12.98
CA VAL A 63 9.06 10.69 11.90
C VAL A 63 10.26 9.91 12.43
N GLN A 64 10.99 10.46 13.41
CA GLN A 64 12.18 9.81 13.94
C GLN A 64 11.80 8.59 14.76
N ALA A 65 10.77 8.67 15.58
CA ALA A 65 10.25 7.55 16.34
C ALA A 65 9.73 6.42 15.43
N TYR A 66 9.03 6.75 14.34
CA TYR A 66 8.63 5.76 13.33
C TYR A 66 9.86 5.11 12.68
N PHE A 67 10.84 5.93 12.28
CA PHE A 67 12.06 5.44 11.62
C PHE A 67 12.87 4.48 12.51
N GLU A 68 13.00 4.79 13.79
CA GLU A 68 13.68 3.92 14.77
C GLU A 68 12.93 2.61 15.02
N ARG A 69 11.60 2.63 14.97
CA ARG A 69 10.76 1.46 15.24
C ARG A 69 10.59 0.54 14.03
N GLU A 70 10.37 1.10 12.86
CA GLU A 70 9.98 0.35 11.65
C GLU A 70 11.14 0.20 10.66
N VAL A 71 12.07 1.16 10.58
CA VAL A 71 13.13 1.11 9.55
C VAL A 71 14.44 0.55 10.10
N LEU A 72 14.97 1.12 11.18
CA LEU A 72 16.29 0.72 11.71
C LEU A 72 16.43 -0.77 12.09
N PRO A 73 15.40 -1.48 12.59
CA PRO A 73 15.51 -2.92 12.86
C PRO A 73 15.76 -3.76 11.61
N HIS A 74 15.34 -3.27 10.44
CA HIS A 74 15.51 -3.94 9.15
C HIS A 74 16.70 -3.38 8.36
N ALA A 75 17.02 -2.10 8.52
CA ALA A 75 18.13 -1.42 7.88
C ALA A 75 18.91 -0.53 8.88
N PRO A 76 19.81 -1.11 9.69
CA PRO A 76 20.55 -0.38 10.73
C PRO A 76 21.51 0.68 10.19
N ASP A 77 21.86 0.61 8.91
CA ASP A 77 22.76 1.54 8.24
C ASP A 77 22.02 2.67 7.48
N ALA A 78 20.70 2.72 7.60
CA ALA A 78 19.88 3.70 6.91
C ALA A 78 19.88 5.08 7.58
N TRP A 79 19.62 6.11 6.78
CA TRP A 79 19.32 7.46 7.27
C TRP A 79 18.23 8.12 6.43
N ILE A 80 17.59 9.15 6.99
CA ILE A 80 16.56 9.91 6.30
C ILE A 80 17.21 11.05 5.49
N ASP A 81 16.84 11.20 4.22
CA ASP A 81 17.12 12.41 3.45
C ASP A 81 15.99 13.44 3.67
N GLU A 82 16.18 14.30 4.66
CA GLU A 82 15.22 15.36 5.02
C GLU A 82 14.93 16.31 3.84
N SER A 83 15.88 16.49 2.91
CA SER A 83 15.68 17.40 1.77
C SER A 83 14.65 16.89 0.75
N LYS A 84 14.34 15.59 0.80
CA LYS A 84 13.34 14.92 -0.05
C LYS A 84 12.08 14.54 0.69
N THR A 85 11.99 14.87 1.98
CA THR A 85 10.81 14.59 2.79
C THR A 85 9.66 15.52 2.40
N LYS A 86 8.45 14.97 2.24
CA LYS A 86 7.29 15.70 1.75
C LYS A 86 6.03 15.31 2.52
N ILE A 87 5.17 16.29 2.79
CA ILE A 87 3.83 16.06 3.34
C ILE A 87 2.87 15.80 2.18
N GLY A 88 2.11 14.71 2.26
CA GLY A 88 1.06 14.32 1.33
C GLY A 88 -0.25 14.07 2.06
N TYR A 89 -1.34 14.01 1.30
CA TYR A 89 -2.66 13.64 1.80
C TYR A 89 -3.30 12.64 0.84
N GLU A 90 -3.88 11.58 1.39
CA GLU A 90 -4.59 10.55 0.63
C GLU A 90 -5.89 10.16 1.33
N ILE A 91 -6.97 10.03 0.55
CA ILE A 91 -8.26 9.55 1.05
C ILE A 91 -8.49 8.13 0.54
N PRO A 92 -8.19 7.08 1.34
CA PRO A 92 -8.36 5.70 0.93
C PRO A 92 -9.83 5.30 1.03
N PHE A 93 -10.62 5.57 -0.02
CA PHE A 93 -12.05 5.26 -0.05
C PHE A 93 -12.36 3.81 0.32
N ASN A 94 -11.59 2.85 -0.21
CA ASN A 94 -11.77 1.44 0.10
C ASN A 94 -11.59 1.15 1.60
N ARG A 95 -10.62 1.77 2.27
CA ARG A 95 -10.41 1.56 3.71
C ARG A 95 -11.60 2.01 4.55
N HIS A 96 -12.30 3.06 4.11
CA HIS A 96 -13.36 3.69 4.90
C HIS A 96 -14.78 3.27 4.52
N PHE A 97 -15.00 2.92 3.26
CA PHE A 97 -16.32 2.71 2.68
C PHE A 97 -16.52 1.33 2.05
N TYR A 98 -15.45 0.52 1.91
CA TYR A 98 -15.62 -0.84 1.42
C TYR A 98 -16.46 -1.65 2.42
N VAL A 99 -17.54 -2.22 1.92
CA VAL A 99 -18.35 -3.19 2.64
C VAL A 99 -18.15 -4.52 1.93
N PHE A 100 -17.59 -5.50 2.63
CA PHE A 100 -17.43 -6.84 2.09
C PHE A 100 -18.81 -7.41 1.75
N GLU A 101 -18.98 -7.79 0.49
CA GLU A 101 -20.15 -8.52 0.04
C GLU A 101 -19.73 -9.97 -0.20
N PRO A 102 -20.18 -10.92 0.65
CA PRO A 102 -19.93 -12.32 0.38
C PRO A 102 -20.59 -12.70 -0.95
N PRO A 103 -19.96 -13.58 -1.74
CA PRO A 103 -20.61 -14.14 -2.92
C PRO A 103 -21.90 -14.86 -2.52
N ARG A 104 -22.85 -14.93 -3.45
CA ARG A 104 -24.09 -15.70 -3.23
C ARG A 104 -23.78 -17.17 -2.94
N PRO A 105 -24.59 -17.86 -2.11
CA PRO A 105 -24.36 -19.26 -1.76
C PRO A 105 -24.29 -20.17 -2.99
N LEU A 106 -23.50 -21.25 -2.89
CA LEU A 106 -23.31 -22.18 -3.99
C LEU A 106 -24.62 -22.91 -4.33
N GLU A 107 -25.44 -23.20 -3.32
CA GLU A 107 -26.73 -23.87 -3.48
C GLU A 107 -27.71 -23.05 -4.32
N GLU A 108 -27.64 -21.71 -4.22
CA GLU A 108 -28.44 -20.79 -5.04
C GLU A 108 -27.97 -20.84 -6.50
N ILE A 109 -26.66 -20.84 -6.71
CA ILE A 109 -26.05 -20.99 -8.04
C ILE A 109 -26.48 -22.31 -8.69
N ASP A 110 -26.40 -23.41 -7.95
CA ASP A 110 -26.75 -24.75 -8.44
C ASP A 110 -28.24 -24.87 -8.79
N ALA A 111 -29.12 -24.27 -7.98
CA ALA A 111 -30.55 -24.27 -8.24
C ALA A 111 -30.88 -23.50 -9.51
N GLU A 112 -30.30 -22.32 -9.70
CA GLU A 112 -30.47 -21.54 -10.93
C GLU A 112 -29.90 -22.25 -12.16
N LEU A 113 -28.72 -22.86 -12.05
CA LEU A 113 -28.13 -23.63 -13.15
C LEU A 113 -29.03 -24.78 -13.58
N LYS A 114 -29.62 -25.51 -12.63
CA LYS A 114 -30.58 -26.58 -12.93
C LYS A 114 -31.84 -26.05 -13.61
N GLN A 115 -32.35 -24.92 -13.15
CA GLN A 115 -33.53 -24.28 -13.77
C GLN A 115 -33.24 -23.90 -15.22
N VAL A 116 -32.14 -23.18 -15.46
CA VAL A 116 -31.74 -22.76 -16.81
C VAL A 116 -31.49 -23.97 -17.72
N ALA A 117 -30.84 -25.02 -17.22
CA ALA A 117 -30.64 -26.25 -17.97
C ALA A 117 -31.97 -26.92 -18.35
N GLY A 118 -32.94 -26.95 -17.43
CA GLY A 118 -34.28 -27.46 -17.69
C GLY A 118 -35.04 -26.64 -18.75
N GLU A 119 -34.92 -25.31 -18.70
CA GLU A 119 -35.53 -24.41 -19.69
C GLU A 119 -34.95 -24.64 -21.10
N ILE A 120 -33.62 -24.78 -21.21
CA ILE A 120 -32.94 -25.08 -22.48
C ILE A 120 -33.41 -26.42 -23.05
N MET A 121 -33.49 -27.46 -22.21
CA MET A 121 -33.96 -28.79 -22.62
C MET A 121 -35.39 -28.73 -23.17
N ARG A 122 -36.28 -27.94 -22.53
CA ARG A 122 -37.64 -27.74 -23.02
C ARG A 122 -37.67 -27.04 -24.38
N MET A 123 -36.92 -25.95 -24.55
CA MET A 123 -36.87 -25.20 -25.82
C MET A 123 -36.34 -26.05 -26.98
N LEU A 124 -35.33 -26.88 -26.73
CA LEU A 124 -34.80 -27.79 -27.74
C LEU A 124 -35.80 -28.89 -28.10
N GLY A 125 -36.59 -29.37 -27.13
CA GLY A 125 -37.68 -30.30 -27.37
C GLY A 125 -38.78 -29.71 -28.26
N GLU A 126 -39.16 -28.46 -28.02
CA GLU A 126 -40.17 -27.73 -28.83
C GLU A 126 -39.71 -27.45 -30.27
N LEU A 127 -38.41 -27.46 -30.56
CA LEU A 127 -37.84 -27.30 -31.91
C LEU A 127 -37.67 -28.61 -32.68
N ALA A 128 -37.72 -29.74 -31.97
CA ALA A 128 -37.52 -31.08 -32.53
C ALA A 128 -38.83 -31.79 -32.92
N GLU A 129 -39.99 -31.22 -32.55
CA GLU A 129 -41.33 -31.53 -33.10
C GLU A 129 -41.70 -30.59 -34.25
#